data_AF-A0A8C9AUS2-F1
#
_entry.id   AF-A0A8C9AUS2-F1
#
_cell.length_a   1.000
_cell.length_b   1.000
_cell.length_c   1.000
_cell.angle_alpha   90.00
_cell.angle_beta   90.00
_cell.angle_gamma   90.00
#
_symmetry.space_group_name_H-M   'P 1'
#
loop_
_entity.id
_entity.type
_entity.pdbx_description
1 polymer ?
#
loop_
_entity_poly.entity_id
_entity_poly.type
_entity_poly.pdbx_seq_one_letter_code
_entity_poly.pdbx_strand_id
1 'polypeptide(L)'
;KCGDIKEALAGNHLKLPQMTDKDGCFQAGFSQDVCLQNIAGGLAGYHTYLEYIEDKFEDETNDAKTLEMGIKYLIEILKQKVKNAEAVTTPSPTANAKLVEELQSQDEWVQHTAISIILRSLQEFLQFSLRAIRMN
;
A
#
# COMPACT_ATOMS: atom_id res chain seq x y z
N LYS A 1 10.60 -11.83 16.46
CA LYS A 1 9.21 -12.24 16.80
C LYS A 1 8.34 -10.99 16.70
N CYS A 2 7.40 -10.91 15.75
CA CYS A 2 6.40 -9.83 15.78
C CYS A 2 5.44 -10.11 16.95
N GLY A 3 5.28 -9.16 17.86
CA GLY A 3 4.32 -9.23 18.98
C GLY A 3 2.86 -9.12 18.49
N ASP A 4 1.90 -9.11 19.41
CA ASP A 4 0.48 -9.05 19.04
C ASP A 4 0.15 -7.76 18.27
N ILE A 5 -0.24 -7.93 17.02
CA ILE A 5 -0.43 -6.86 16.01
C ILE A 5 -1.55 -5.88 16.44
N LYS A 6 -2.47 -6.32 17.30
CA LYS A 6 -3.56 -5.50 17.82
C LYS A 6 -3.09 -4.46 18.85
N GLU A 7 -2.10 -4.78 19.69
CA GLU A 7 -1.53 -3.83 20.64
C GLU A 7 -0.68 -2.77 19.94
N ALA A 8 -0.04 -3.13 18.82
CA ALA A 8 0.77 -2.21 18.03
C ALA A 8 -0.05 -1.29 17.10
N LEU A 9 -1.18 -1.77 16.57
CA LEU A 9 -2.10 -0.92 15.79
C LEU A 9 -2.74 0.19 16.65
N ALA A 10 -2.89 -0.03 17.97
CA ALA A 10 -3.42 0.98 18.88
C ALA A 10 -2.41 2.13 19.15
N GLY A 11 -1.12 1.90 18.93
CA GLY A 11 -0.07 2.92 19.07
C GLY A 11 0.23 3.71 17.78
N ASN A 12 -0.20 3.23 16.61
CA ASN A 12 0.27 3.73 15.33
C ASN A 12 -0.90 4.32 14.52
N HIS A 13 -0.91 5.63 14.27
CA HIS A 13 -1.95 6.32 13.49
C HIS A 13 -1.90 6.04 11.97
N LEU A 14 -1.35 4.90 11.55
CA LEU A 14 -1.12 4.53 10.15
C LEU A 14 -2.43 4.61 9.35
N LYS A 15 -2.38 5.28 8.21
CA LYS A 15 -3.49 5.31 7.24
C LYS A 15 -3.10 4.44 6.06
N LEU A 16 -3.42 3.15 6.18
CA LEU A 16 -3.09 2.16 5.16
C LEU A 16 -4.27 1.98 4.21
N PRO A 17 -4.01 1.89 2.89
CA PRO A 17 -5.04 1.57 1.90
C PRO A 17 -5.77 0.26 2.23
N GLN A 18 -7.10 0.27 2.07
CA GLN A 18 -7.95 -0.89 2.26
C GLN A 18 -9.00 -0.92 1.15
N MET A 19 -9.38 -2.13 0.73
CA MET A 19 -10.44 -2.32 -0.25
C MET A 19 -11.81 -2.31 0.45
N THR A 20 -12.77 -1.63 -0.15
CA THR A 20 -14.14 -1.45 0.33
C THR A 20 -15.16 -1.74 -0.76
N ASP A 21 -16.42 -1.96 -0.41
CA ASP A 21 -17.48 -2.28 -1.38
C ASP A 21 -17.65 -1.21 -2.47
N LYS A 22 -17.24 0.03 -2.20
CA LYS A 22 -17.31 1.16 -3.14
C LYS A 22 -16.25 1.10 -4.23
N ASP A 23 -15.21 0.29 -4.04
CA ASP A 23 -14.08 0.23 -4.94
C ASP A 23 -14.36 -0.63 -6.18
N GLY A 24 -15.55 -1.25 -6.25
CA GLY A 24 -15.97 -2.04 -7.42
C GLY A 24 -15.18 -3.33 -7.63
N CYS A 25 -14.41 -3.76 -6.63
CA CYS A 25 -13.56 -4.95 -6.69
C CYS A 25 -14.20 -6.22 -6.10
N PHE A 26 -15.41 -6.11 -5.55
CA PHE A 26 -16.17 -7.24 -5.00
C PHE A 26 -17.12 -7.80 -6.04
N GLN A 27 -17.49 -9.09 -5.89
CA GLN A 27 -18.41 -9.77 -6.83
C GLN A 27 -19.74 -9.01 -6.96
N ALA A 28 -20.28 -8.55 -5.84
CA ALA A 28 -21.42 -7.65 -5.83
C ALA A 28 -20.94 -6.22 -6.18
N GLY A 29 -21.49 -5.65 -7.25
CA GLY A 29 -21.11 -4.30 -7.69
C GLY A 29 -19.77 -4.24 -8.42
N PHE A 30 -19.28 -5.37 -8.98
CA PHE A 30 -18.03 -5.40 -9.73
C PHE A 30 -18.05 -4.40 -10.89
N SER A 31 -17.01 -3.59 -10.99
CA SER A 31 -16.76 -2.69 -12.10
C SER A 31 -15.27 -2.70 -12.40
N GLN A 32 -14.91 -3.25 -13.55
CA GLN A 32 -13.50 -3.46 -13.91
C GLN A 32 -12.69 -2.16 -13.92
N ASP A 33 -13.21 -1.11 -14.58
CA ASP A 33 -12.50 0.17 -14.69
C ASP A 33 -12.34 0.83 -13.31
N VAL A 34 -13.40 0.83 -12.50
CA VAL A 34 -13.39 1.41 -11.14
C VAL A 34 -12.46 0.60 -10.22
N CYS A 35 -12.49 -0.72 -10.32
CA CYS A 35 -11.62 -1.59 -9.53
C CYS A 35 -10.15 -1.39 -9.86
N LEU A 36 -9.79 -1.38 -11.15
CA LEU A 36 -8.41 -1.15 -11.57
C LEU A 36 -7.90 0.24 -11.15
N GLN A 37 -8.75 1.27 -11.22
CA GLN A 37 -8.42 2.62 -10.73
C GLN A 37 -8.15 2.63 -9.23
N ASN A 38 -9.02 2.00 -8.43
CA ASN A 38 -8.87 1.96 -6.97
C ASN A 38 -7.70 1.08 -6.52
N ILE A 39 -7.40 -0.02 -7.24
CA ILE A 39 -6.18 -0.79 -7.01
C ILE A 39 -4.95 0.09 -7.25
N ALA A 40 -4.88 0.79 -8.38
CA ALA A 40 -3.76 1.67 -8.70
C ALA A 40 -3.59 2.81 -7.68
N GLY A 41 -4.70 3.45 -7.28
CA GLY A 41 -4.70 4.50 -6.25
C GLY A 41 -4.28 3.99 -4.87
N GLY A 42 -4.76 2.81 -4.48
CA GLY A 42 -4.37 2.16 -3.23
C GLY A 42 -2.89 1.78 -3.21
N LEU A 43 -2.37 1.19 -4.29
CA LEU A 43 -0.93 0.90 -4.43
C LEU A 43 -0.07 2.17 -4.36
N ALA A 44 -0.51 3.27 -5.01
CA ALA A 44 0.18 4.56 -4.89
C ALA A 44 0.18 5.08 -3.44
N GLY A 45 -0.86 4.79 -2.67
CA GLY A 45 -0.93 5.11 -1.24
C GLY A 45 0.13 4.41 -0.37
N TYR A 46 0.75 3.33 -0.87
CA TYR A 46 1.87 2.67 -0.18
C TYR A 46 3.24 3.30 -0.47
N HIS A 47 3.38 4.17 -1.49
CA HIS A 47 4.68 4.65 -1.97
C HIS A 47 5.55 5.26 -0.86
N THR A 48 5.02 6.24 -0.12
CA THR A 48 5.75 6.90 0.98
C THR A 48 6.13 5.95 2.12
N TYR A 49 5.36 4.88 2.33
CA TYR A 49 5.71 3.86 3.32
C TYR A 49 6.81 2.92 2.82
N LEU A 50 6.84 2.62 1.53
CA LEU A 50 7.87 1.78 0.92
C LEU A 50 9.21 2.52 0.82
N GLU A 51 9.20 3.83 0.53
CA GLU A 51 10.40 4.68 0.62
C GLU A 51 10.98 4.66 2.04
N TYR A 52 10.14 4.84 3.06
CA TYR A 52 10.56 4.72 4.47
C TYR A 52 11.17 3.36 4.81
N ILE A 53 10.61 2.27 4.27
CA ILE A 53 11.15 0.92 4.50
C ILE A 53 12.48 0.75 3.76
N GLU A 54 12.59 1.20 2.52
CA GLU A 54 13.85 1.14 1.75
C GLU A 54 14.99 1.83 2.51
N ASP A 55 14.77 3.07 2.98
CA ASP A 55 15.73 3.85 3.76
C ASP A 55 16.17 3.16 5.07
N LYS A 56 15.34 2.26 5.62
CA LYS A 56 15.64 1.53 6.85
C LYS A 56 16.47 0.26 6.65
N PHE A 57 16.51 -0.29 5.44
CA PHE A 57 17.14 -1.57 5.13
C PHE A 57 18.20 -1.44 4.03
N GLU A 58 19.03 -0.37 4.04
CA GLU A 58 20.06 0.01 3.05
C GLU A 58 21.20 -1.02 2.75
N ASP A 59 20.95 -2.33 2.73
CA ASP A 59 21.94 -3.34 2.31
C ASP A 59 21.81 -3.70 0.82
N GLU A 60 22.92 -3.98 0.13
CA GLU A 60 23.07 -4.07 -1.35
C GLU A 60 22.16 -5.08 -2.08
N THR A 61 21.46 -5.96 -1.38
CA THR A 61 20.46 -6.91 -1.92
C THR A 61 19.05 -6.58 -1.42
N ASN A 62 18.68 -5.29 -1.41
CA ASN A 62 17.48 -4.81 -0.74
C ASN A 62 16.20 -5.28 -1.44
N ASP A 63 15.59 -6.35 -0.91
CA ASP A 63 14.25 -6.80 -1.26
C ASP A 63 13.22 -5.66 -1.17
N ALA A 64 13.43 -4.65 -0.31
CA ALA A 64 12.55 -3.48 -0.21
C ALA A 64 12.60 -2.60 -1.47
N LYS A 65 13.79 -2.36 -2.04
CA LYS A 65 13.94 -1.63 -3.30
C LYS A 65 13.29 -2.38 -4.47
N THR A 66 13.47 -3.69 -4.51
CA THR A 66 12.82 -4.54 -5.52
C THR A 66 11.30 -4.50 -5.40
N LEU A 67 10.79 -4.54 -4.17
CA LEU A 67 9.36 -4.41 -3.89
C LEU A 67 8.83 -3.05 -4.35
N GLU A 68 9.51 -1.96 -4.01
CA GLU A 68 9.17 -0.58 -4.38
C GLU A 68 9.05 -0.43 -5.91
N MET A 69 10.10 -0.83 -6.64
CA MET A 69 10.10 -0.83 -8.12
C MET A 69 8.99 -1.71 -8.69
N GLY A 70 8.75 -2.88 -8.09
CA GLY A 70 7.68 -3.79 -8.50
C GLY A 70 6.29 -3.15 -8.35
N ILE A 71 6.04 -2.43 -7.27
CA ILE A 71 4.79 -1.69 -7.05
C ILE A 71 4.65 -0.54 -8.06
N LYS A 72 5.69 0.26 -8.28
CA LYS A 72 5.70 1.32 -9.30
C LYS A 72 5.33 0.78 -10.68
N TYR A 73 5.98 -0.30 -11.10
CA TYR A 73 5.70 -0.92 -12.40
C TYR A 73 4.28 -1.47 -12.49
N LEU A 74 3.77 -2.10 -11.43
CA LEU A 74 2.40 -2.59 -11.38
C LEU A 74 1.37 -1.46 -11.53
N ILE A 75 1.59 -0.33 -10.86
CA ILE A 75 0.71 0.85 -10.99
C ILE A 75 0.63 1.32 -12.45
N GLU A 76 1.76 1.40 -13.15
CA GLU A 76 1.79 1.82 -14.55
C GLU A 76 1.07 0.82 -15.47
N ILE A 77 1.23 -0.49 -15.24
CA ILE A 77 0.45 -1.51 -15.97
C ILE A 77 -1.05 -1.33 -15.73
N LEU A 78 -1.46 -1.09 -14.49
CA LEU A 78 -2.87 -0.93 -14.14
C LEU A 78 -3.45 0.33 -14.80
N LYS A 79 -2.74 1.45 -14.77
CA LYS A 79 -3.14 2.69 -15.46
C LYS A 79 -3.33 2.49 -16.96
N GLN A 80 -2.45 1.74 -17.61
CA GLN A 80 -2.59 1.42 -19.05
C GLN A 80 -3.82 0.57 -19.36
N LYS A 81 -4.29 -0.24 -18.41
CA LYS A 81 -5.50 -1.06 -18.57
C LYS A 81 -6.80 -0.30 -18.32
N VAL A 82 -6.73 0.85 -17.63
CA VAL A 82 -7.90 1.70 -17.38
C VAL A 82 -8.18 2.53 -18.62
N LYS A 83 -9.42 2.50 -19.13
CA LYS A 83 -9.82 3.25 -20.33
C LYS A 83 -9.65 4.78 -20.20
N ASN A 84 -9.73 5.30 -18.97
CA ASN A 84 -9.52 6.70 -18.61
C ASN A 84 -8.45 6.83 -17.51
N ALA A 85 -7.17 6.89 -17.91
CA ALA A 85 -6.03 6.92 -16.99
C ALA A 85 -6.00 8.16 -16.08
N GLU A 86 -6.65 9.27 -16.46
CA GLU A 86 -6.66 10.54 -15.73
C GLU A 86 -7.53 10.52 -14.45
N ALA A 87 -8.38 9.51 -14.26
CA ALA A 87 -9.27 9.40 -13.11
C ALA A 87 -8.66 8.67 -11.90
N VAL A 88 -7.39 8.25 -11.97
CA VAL A 88 -6.69 7.69 -10.81
C VAL A 88 -6.38 8.81 -9.82
N THR A 89 -7.27 9.01 -8.86
CA THR A 89 -7.00 9.89 -7.71
C THR A 89 -5.98 9.22 -6.82
N THR A 90 -4.71 9.61 -6.96
CA THR A 90 -3.68 9.25 -5.99
C THR A 90 -3.95 10.01 -4.69
N PRO A 91 -3.91 9.35 -3.52
CA PRO A 91 -3.96 10.09 -2.26
C PRO A 91 -2.80 11.09 -2.20
N SER A 92 -3.05 12.27 -1.62
CA SER A 92 -2.06 13.35 -1.55
C SER A 92 -0.78 12.85 -0.86
N PRO A 93 0.40 12.95 -1.52
CA PRO A 93 1.69 12.54 -0.96
C PRO A 93 1.99 13.18 0.41
N THR A 94 1.43 14.37 0.66
CA THR A 94 1.71 15.21 1.83
C THR A 94 1.22 14.60 3.15
N ALA A 95 0.12 13.84 3.15
CA ALA A 95 -0.43 13.27 4.39
C ALA A 95 0.40 12.10 4.93
N ASN A 96 0.99 11.30 4.03
CA ASN A 96 1.81 10.15 4.41
C ASN A 96 3.22 10.58 4.84
N ALA A 97 3.76 11.67 4.26
CA ALA A 97 5.09 12.20 4.61
C ALA A 97 5.19 12.60 6.09
N LYS A 98 4.21 13.39 6.59
CA LYS A 98 4.17 13.77 8.01
C LYS A 98 4.09 12.56 8.94
N LEU A 99 3.34 11.55 8.53
CA LEU A 99 3.16 10.34 9.33
C LEU A 99 4.43 9.47 9.34
N VAL A 100 5.21 9.45 8.26
CA VAL A 100 6.55 8.85 8.25
C VAL A 100 7.52 9.61 9.15
N GLU A 101 7.52 10.95 9.15
CA GLU A 101 8.33 11.74 10.09
C GLU A 101 7.99 11.41 11.56
N GLU A 102 6.69 11.30 11.87
CA GLU A 102 6.24 10.89 13.20
C GLU A 102 6.75 9.49 13.56
N LEU A 103 6.68 8.51 12.65
CA LEU A 103 7.21 7.15 12.87
C LEU A 103 8.72 7.13 13.08
N GLN A 104 9.48 7.90 12.30
CA GLN A 104 10.93 7.97 12.41
C GLN A 104 11.40 8.53 13.77
N SER A 105 10.56 9.34 14.42
CA SER A 105 10.82 9.90 15.76
C SER A 105 10.51 8.96 16.93
N GLN A 106 9.80 7.85 16.68
CA GLN A 106 9.46 6.85 17.69
C GLN A 106 10.66 5.95 18.03
N ASP A 107 10.54 5.14 19.08
CA ASP A 107 11.54 4.12 19.38
C ASP A 107 11.59 3.01 18.30
N GLU A 108 12.70 2.27 18.31
CA GLU A 108 12.99 1.24 17.29
C GLU A 108 11.95 0.13 17.26
N TRP A 109 11.37 -0.25 18.41
CA TRP A 109 10.37 -1.30 18.47
C TRP A 109 9.06 -0.88 17.79
N VAL A 110 8.64 0.37 18.02
CA VAL A 110 7.47 0.95 17.31
C VAL A 110 7.72 1.01 15.81
N GLN A 111 8.92 1.42 15.38
CA GLN A 111 9.30 1.47 13.97
C GLN A 111 9.24 0.09 13.30
N HIS A 112 9.90 -0.93 13.88
CA HIS A 112 9.87 -2.30 13.36
C HIS A 112 8.45 -2.86 13.30
N THR A 113 7.63 -2.54 14.29
CA THR A 113 6.26 -3.03 14.33
C THR A 113 5.39 -2.34 13.28
N ALA A 114 5.57 -1.03 13.05
CA ALA A 114 4.92 -0.31 11.97
C ALA A 114 5.29 -0.91 10.60
N ILE A 115 6.57 -1.22 10.36
CA ILE A 115 7.04 -1.88 9.14
C ILE A 115 6.32 -3.22 8.94
N SER A 116 6.23 -4.05 9.99
CA SER A 116 5.53 -5.33 9.92
C SER A 116 4.04 -5.17 9.59
N ILE A 117 3.37 -4.15 10.14
CA ILE A 117 1.96 -3.84 9.85
C ILE A 117 1.79 -3.38 8.39
N ILE A 118 2.65 -2.48 7.91
CA ILE A 118 2.63 -1.97 6.54
C ILE A 118 2.78 -3.12 5.53
N LEU A 119 3.80 -3.96 5.71
CA LEU A 119 4.08 -5.08 4.80
C LEU A 119 2.93 -6.11 4.80
N ARG A 120 2.37 -6.42 5.97
CA ARG A 120 1.21 -7.31 6.06
C ARG A 120 -0.01 -6.71 5.36
N SER A 121 -0.28 -5.43 5.57
CA SER A 121 -1.39 -4.73 4.91
C SER A 121 -1.22 -4.71 3.39
N LEU A 122 -0.01 -4.43 2.89
CA LEU A 122 0.30 -4.47 1.46
C LEU A 122 0.09 -5.88 0.88
N GLN A 123 0.55 -6.92 1.58
CA GLN A 123 0.35 -8.30 1.16
C GLN A 123 -1.14 -8.64 1.05
N GLU A 124 -1.95 -8.27 2.07
CA GLU A 124 -3.39 -8.47 2.06
C GLU A 124 -4.04 -7.70 0.88
N PHE A 125 -3.65 -6.43 0.67
CA PHE A 125 -4.15 -5.61 -0.43
C PHE A 125 -3.83 -6.21 -1.81
N LEU A 126 -2.61 -6.71 -2.02
CA LEU A 126 -2.19 -7.39 -3.26
C LEU A 126 -2.97 -8.69 -3.48
N GLN A 127 -3.20 -9.48 -2.44
CA GLN A 127 -3.99 -10.71 -2.53
C GLN A 127 -5.44 -10.42 -2.94
N PHE A 128 -6.06 -9.39 -2.37
CA PHE A 128 -7.40 -8.94 -2.77
C PHE A 128 -7.41 -8.43 -4.21
N SER A 129 -6.45 -7.59 -4.58
CA SER A 129 -6.31 -7.02 -5.92
C SER A 129 -6.18 -8.13 -6.98
N LEU A 130 -5.35 -9.14 -6.72
CA LEU A 130 -5.17 -10.27 -7.62
C LEU A 130 -6.46 -11.07 -7.83
N ARG A 131 -7.25 -11.28 -6.77
CA ARG A 131 -8.55 -11.95 -6.87
C ARG A 131 -9.52 -11.12 -7.73
N ALA A 132 -9.61 -9.81 -7.47
CA ALA A 132 -10.50 -8.92 -8.22
C ALA A 132 -10.14 -8.85 -9.72
N ILE A 133 -8.84 -8.77 -10.05
CA ILE A 133 -8.38 -8.76 -11.45
C ILE A 133 -8.73 -10.07 -12.18
N ARG A 134 -8.73 -11.21 -11.47
CA ARG A 134 -9.07 -12.53 -12.03
C ARG A 134 -10.57 -12.80 -12.13
N MET A 135 -11.43 -11.92 -11.60
CA MET A 135 -12.89 -12.02 -11.78
C MET A 135 -13.33 -11.66 -13.20
N ASN A 136 -12.45 -10.97 -13.96
CA ASN A 136 -12.65 -10.67 -15.37
C ASN A 136 -12.32 -11.85 -16.28
#